data_AF-A0ABD2QFY2-F1
#
_entry.id   AF-A0ABD2QFY2-F1
#
_cell.length_a   1.000
_cell.length_b   1.000
_cell.length_c   1.000
_cell.angle_alpha   90.00
_cell.angle_beta   90.00
_cell.angle_gamma   90.00
#
_symmetry.space_group_name_H-M   'P 1'
#
loop_
_entity.id
_entity.type
_entity.pdbx_description
1 polymer ?
#
loop_
_entity_poly.entity_id
_entity_poly.type
_entity_poly.pdbx_seq_one_letter_code
_entity_poly.pdbx_strand_id
1 'polypeptide(L)'
;MKRKQKEISKEELLKRYTQPIKQEKGKSDVKYISGELPDAFDALHGDAGQKDILSSIYEDAPTIVRKVPESAYLKKSKEDELKREMKAKYDLWGKGIKNVELKEAELEEQLELAEKPLARYADNEDLQKYLKAQIHADDPMAEYFMSKQEKKKKRRHLDSASAPLPVYKGPDPPTNRFNIRPGYRWDGVNRSNGFENKLIEERNRKQHVQDTGNKWAMMDL
;
A
#
# COMPACT_ATOMS: atom_id res chain seq x y z
N MET A 1 -2.26 25.80 -4.85
CA MET A 1 -1.15 25.63 -3.89
C MET A 1 -1.05 24.14 -3.59
N LYS A 2 0.06 23.46 -3.89
CA LYS A 2 0.22 22.06 -3.43
C LYS A 2 0.15 22.08 -1.90
N ARG A 3 -0.88 21.47 -1.31
CA ARG A 3 -0.92 21.23 0.14
C ARG A 3 0.39 20.52 0.47
N LYS A 4 1.16 21.09 1.40
CA LYS A 4 2.42 20.47 1.82
C LYS A 4 2.04 19.08 2.33
N GLN A 5 2.64 18.03 1.76
CA GLN A 5 2.67 16.71 2.39
C GLN A 5 3.20 16.96 3.80
N LYS A 6 2.32 16.91 4.80
CA LYS A 6 2.76 16.95 6.19
C LYS A 6 3.42 15.60 6.40
N GLU A 7 4.72 15.59 6.70
CA GLU A 7 5.38 14.37 7.14
C GLU A 7 4.69 13.94 8.44
N ILE A 8 3.87 12.90 8.34
CA ILE A 8 3.09 12.40 9.47
C ILE A 8 4.11 11.78 10.44
N SER A 9 4.10 12.24 11.69
CA SER A 9 5.03 11.72 12.68
C SER A 9 4.79 10.23 12.91
N LYS A 10 5.84 9.48 13.27
CA LYS A 10 5.73 8.04 13.57
C LYS A 10 4.66 7.75 14.63
N GLU A 11 4.46 8.68 15.56
CA GLU A 11 3.43 8.60 16.59
C GLU A 11 2.02 8.83 16.04
N GLU A 12 1.84 9.76 15.11
CA GLU A 12 0.56 10.03 14.46
C GLU A 12 0.15 8.86 13.55
N LEU A 13 1.12 8.30 12.81
CA LEU A 13 0.92 7.04 12.06
C LEU A 13 0.46 5.91 12.99
N LEU A 14 1.15 5.71 14.11
CA LEU A 14 0.79 4.66 15.05
C LEU A 14 -0.62 4.87 15.63
N LYS A 15 -0.98 6.10 16.00
CA LYS A 15 -2.33 6.44 16.46
C LYS A 15 -3.41 6.14 15.42
N ARG A 16 -3.15 6.41 14.13
CA ARG A 16 -4.11 6.09 13.05
C ARG A 16 -4.32 4.58 12.90
N TYR A 17 -3.25 3.78 13.06
CA TYR A 17 -3.33 2.32 12.95
C TYR A 17 -3.89 1.62 14.20
N THR A 18 -3.77 2.22 15.39
CA THR A 18 -4.32 1.65 16.63
C THR A 18 -5.76 2.07 16.89
N GLN A 19 -6.25 3.14 16.27
CA GLN A 19 -7.64 3.54 16.40
C GLN A 19 -8.54 2.49 15.78
N PRO A 20 -9.56 1.99 16.51
CA PRO A 20 -10.54 1.09 15.93
C PRO A 20 -11.21 1.82 14.77
N ILE A 21 -11.30 1.16 13.61
CA ILE A 21 -12.11 1.63 12.50
C ILE A 21 -13.52 1.80 13.05
N LYS A 22 -13.97 3.05 13.21
CA LYS A 22 -15.37 3.33 13.54
C LYS A 22 -16.18 2.81 12.36
N GLN A 23 -16.77 1.63 12.52
CA GLN A 23 -17.83 1.20 11.63
C GLN A 23 -18.98 2.17 11.85
N GLU A 24 -19.08 3.20 11.02
CA GLU A 24 -20.34 3.91 10.90
C GLU A 24 -21.37 2.87 10.51
N LYS A 25 -22.35 2.63 11.38
CA LYS A 25 -23.54 1.85 11.06
C LYS A 25 -24.37 2.65 10.07
N GLY A 26 -23.86 2.81 8.84
CA GLY A 26 -24.69 3.14 7.71
C GLY A 26 -25.74 2.05 7.62
N LYS A 27 -27.01 2.43 7.51
CA LYS A 27 -28.09 1.50 7.15
C LYS A 27 -27.79 1.01 5.73
N SER A 28 -26.95 -0.01 5.59
CA SER A 28 -26.88 -0.79 4.37
C SER A 28 -28.03 -1.80 4.43
N ASP A 29 -28.92 -1.77 3.44
CA ASP A 29 -30.01 -2.75 3.26
C ASP A 29 -29.47 -4.14 2.83
N VAL A 30 -28.23 -4.46 3.18
CA VAL A 30 -27.59 -5.74 2.88
C VAL A 30 -27.79 -6.65 4.09
N LYS A 31 -28.87 -7.44 4.03
CA LYS A 31 -29.08 -8.56 4.97
C LYS A 31 -28.08 -9.66 4.66
N TYR A 32 -26.96 -9.69 5.38
CA TYR A 32 -26.09 -10.87 5.40
C TYR A 32 -26.82 -11.99 6.15
N ILE A 33 -26.93 -13.15 5.53
CA ILE A 33 -27.40 -14.37 6.19
C ILE A 33 -26.32 -14.74 7.21
N SER A 34 -26.54 -14.42 8.47
CA SER A 34 -25.60 -14.61 9.58
C SER A 34 -25.59 -16.06 10.09
N GLY A 35 -25.51 -17.02 9.16
CA GLY A 35 -25.35 -18.44 9.47
C GLY A 35 -24.03 -18.94 8.91
N GLU A 36 -23.30 -19.76 9.68
CA GLU A 36 -22.24 -20.59 9.13
C GLU A 36 -22.82 -21.41 7.98
N LEU A 37 -22.16 -21.43 6.82
CA LEU A 37 -22.55 -22.36 5.75
C LEU A 37 -22.47 -23.76 6.35
N PRO A 38 -23.55 -24.56 6.30
CA PRO A 38 -23.49 -25.93 6.79
C PRO A 38 -22.37 -26.65 6.04
N ASP A 39 -21.51 -27.34 6.80
CA ASP A 39 -20.46 -28.18 6.23
C ASP A 39 -21.09 -29.09 5.17
N ALA A 40 -20.41 -29.24 4.03
CA ALA A 40 -20.93 -29.98 2.86
C ALA A 40 -21.34 -31.43 3.17
N PHE A 41 -21.00 -31.93 4.36
CA PHE A 41 -21.40 -33.22 4.89
C PHE A 41 -22.88 -33.26 5.36
N ASP A 42 -23.41 -32.17 5.92
CA ASP A 42 -24.79 -32.08 6.41
C ASP A 42 -25.82 -31.87 5.29
N ALA A 43 -25.38 -31.41 4.12
CA ALA A 43 -26.25 -31.18 2.96
C ALA A 43 -26.64 -32.47 2.21
N LEU A 44 -25.96 -33.59 2.47
CA LEU A 44 -26.16 -34.86 1.75
C LEU A 44 -27.06 -35.85 2.49
N HIS A 45 -27.32 -35.64 3.78
CA HIS A 45 -28.15 -36.54 4.59
C HIS A 45 -29.51 -35.90 4.91
N GLY A 46 -30.33 -35.73 3.86
CA GLY A 46 -31.77 -35.57 3.99
C GLY A 46 -32.47 -36.91 4.03
N ASP A 47 -33.06 -37.24 5.19
CA ASP A 47 -34.09 -38.25 5.46
C ASP A 47 -34.20 -39.47 4.52
N ALA A 48 -33.53 -40.56 4.91
CA ALA A 48 -34.04 -41.92 4.69
C ALA A 48 -33.78 -42.73 5.95
N GLY A 49 -34.87 -43.18 6.58
CA GLY A 49 -34.86 -43.71 7.94
C GLY A 49 -34.00 -44.96 8.10
N GLN A 50 -33.06 -44.88 9.04
CA GLN A 50 -32.60 -46.03 9.81
C GLN A 50 -32.17 -45.52 11.18
N LYS A 51 -33.04 -45.75 12.18
CA LYS A 51 -32.72 -45.50 13.59
C LYS A 51 -31.75 -46.59 14.01
N ASP A 52 -30.47 -46.28 14.06
CA ASP A 52 -29.48 -47.16 14.68
C ASP A 52 -29.62 -47.08 16.21
N ILE A 53 -29.93 -48.23 16.79
CA ILE A 53 -30.41 -48.46 18.16
C ILE A 53 -29.23 -48.48 19.18
N LEU A 54 -28.11 -47.77 18.92
CA LEU A 54 -26.87 -47.96 19.68
C LEU A 54 -26.22 -46.70 20.30
N SER A 55 -26.91 -45.56 20.42
CA SER A 55 -26.36 -44.36 21.10
C SER A 55 -26.97 -44.03 22.48
N SER A 56 -27.85 -44.87 23.03
CA SER A 56 -28.67 -44.51 24.21
C SER A 56 -28.11 -44.96 25.58
N ILE A 57 -26.80 -44.88 25.83
CA ILE A 57 -26.24 -45.10 27.20
C ILE A 57 -25.15 -44.08 27.56
N TYR A 58 -25.30 -42.83 27.14
CA TYR A 58 -24.74 -41.72 27.90
C TYR A 58 -25.88 -40.73 28.10
N GLU A 59 -26.35 -40.62 29.34
CA GLU A 59 -27.22 -39.52 29.70
C GLU A 59 -26.46 -38.22 29.43
N ASP A 60 -27.02 -37.36 28.59
CA ASP A 60 -26.54 -36.01 28.37
C ASP A 60 -26.61 -35.26 29.70
N ALA A 61 -25.52 -35.29 30.46
CA ALA A 61 -25.40 -34.56 31.71
C ALA A 61 -25.72 -33.08 31.43
N PRO A 62 -26.57 -32.43 32.26
CA PRO A 62 -26.96 -31.04 32.01
C PRO A 62 -25.70 -30.18 31.95
N THR A 63 -25.50 -29.48 30.84
CA THR A 63 -24.33 -28.62 30.67
C THR A 63 -24.39 -27.50 31.70
N ILE A 64 -23.62 -27.61 32.78
CA ILE A 64 -23.52 -26.56 33.80
C ILE A 64 -22.74 -25.39 33.20
N VAL A 65 -23.46 -24.41 32.65
CA VAL A 65 -22.87 -23.18 32.14
C VAL A 65 -22.39 -22.35 33.33
N ARG A 66 -21.12 -22.48 33.69
CA ARG A 66 -20.49 -21.63 34.72
C ARG A 66 -20.47 -20.18 34.21
N LYS A 67 -21.26 -19.30 34.83
CA LYS A 67 -21.24 -17.87 34.55
C LYS A 67 -19.85 -17.32 34.88
N VAL A 68 -19.09 -16.97 33.84
CA VAL A 68 -17.81 -16.29 34.00
C VAL A 68 -18.05 -14.95 34.71
N PRO A 69 -17.28 -14.59 35.76
CA PRO A 69 -17.49 -13.34 36.47
C PRO A 69 -17.17 -12.14 35.56
N GLU A 70 -17.89 -11.04 35.74
CA GLU A 70 -17.71 -9.79 34.99
C GLU A 70 -16.25 -9.29 35.00
N SER A 71 -15.54 -9.51 36.11
CA SER A 71 -14.13 -9.19 36.27
C SER A 71 -13.21 -9.97 35.32
N ALA A 72 -13.57 -11.21 34.95
CA ALA A 72 -12.80 -12.00 33.98
C ALA A 72 -13.02 -11.50 32.54
N TYR A 73 -14.24 -11.06 32.20
CA TYR A 73 -14.50 -10.39 30.92
C TYR A 73 -13.72 -9.08 30.78
N LEU A 74 -13.69 -8.25 31.83
CA LEU A 74 -12.91 -7.00 31.84
C LEU A 74 -11.40 -7.25 31.72
N LYS A 75 -10.86 -8.27 32.40
CA LYS A 75 -9.44 -8.65 32.28
C LYS A 75 -9.10 -9.12 30.87
N LYS A 76 -9.92 -10.00 30.30
CA LYS A 76 -9.73 -10.51 28.94
C LYS A 76 -9.82 -9.38 27.90
N SER A 77 -10.78 -8.47 28.05
CA SER A 77 -10.89 -7.27 27.20
C SER A 77 -9.62 -6.43 27.22
N LYS A 78 -9.06 -6.15 28.40
CA LYS A 78 -7.81 -5.37 28.55
C LYS A 78 -6.60 -6.10 27.94
N GLU A 79 -6.52 -7.41 28.13
CA GLU A 79 -5.44 -8.23 27.55
C GLU A 79 -5.53 -8.26 26.02
N ASP A 80 -6.72 -8.42 25.47
CA ASP A 80 -6.97 -8.39 24.03
C ASP A 80 -6.64 -7.02 23.43
N GLU A 81 -6.94 -5.93 24.15
CA GLU A 81 -6.62 -4.56 23.75
C GLU A 81 -5.10 -4.34 23.71
N LEU A 82 -4.38 -4.77 24.75
CA LEU A 82 -2.92 -4.69 24.80
C LEU A 82 -2.28 -5.54 23.69
N LYS A 83 -2.80 -6.75 23.43
CA LYS A 83 -2.35 -7.59 22.30
C LYS A 83 -2.59 -6.92 20.95
N ARG A 84 -3.73 -6.26 20.74
CA ARG A 84 -4.04 -5.51 19.52
C ARG A 84 -3.08 -4.34 19.33
N GLU A 85 -2.81 -3.57 20.38
CA GLU A 85 -1.85 -2.47 20.32
C GLU A 85 -0.44 -2.94 19.98
N MET A 86 0.01 -4.01 20.62
CA MET A 86 1.33 -4.59 20.34
C MET A 86 1.39 -5.11 18.90
N LYS A 87 0.36 -5.82 18.44
CA LYS A 87 0.27 -6.29 17.05
C LYS A 87 0.31 -5.12 16.06
N ALA A 88 -0.46 -4.06 16.29
CA ALA A 88 -0.45 -2.87 15.43
C ALA A 88 0.92 -2.18 15.39
N LYS A 89 1.64 -2.12 16.53
CA LYS A 89 3.03 -1.62 16.59
C LYS A 89 3.97 -2.48 15.74
N TYR A 90 3.88 -3.80 15.85
CA TYR A 90 4.70 -4.72 15.03
C TYR A 90 4.36 -4.63 13.55
N ASP A 91 3.08 -4.57 13.21
CA ASP A 91 2.63 -4.44 11.82
C ASP A 91 3.12 -3.13 11.19
N LEU A 92 3.10 -2.02 11.95
CA LEU A 92 3.63 -0.74 11.47
C LEU A 92 5.16 -0.77 11.33
N TRP A 93 5.87 -1.35 12.29
CA TRP A 93 7.33 -1.44 12.23
C TRP A 93 7.81 -2.41 11.15
N GLY A 94 7.06 -3.48 10.88
CA GLY A 94 7.34 -4.41 9.78
C GLY A 94 7.09 -3.82 8.39
N LYS A 95 6.36 -2.70 8.28
CA LYS A 95 6.10 -2.03 6.99
C LYS A 95 7.25 -1.09 6.62
N GLY A 96 7.52 -1.00 5.32
CA GLY A 96 8.45 -0.01 4.78
C GLY A 96 7.86 1.40 4.85
N ILE A 97 8.61 2.35 5.42
CA ILE A 97 8.20 3.77 5.55
C ILE A 97 7.70 4.34 4.22
N LYS A 98 8.42 4.06 3.13
CA LYS A 98 8.06 4.59 1.81
C LYS A 98 6.74 4.04 1.28
N ASN A 99 6.42 2.79 1.57
CA ASN A 99 5.16 2.18 1.15
C ASN A 99 3.97 2.80 1.88
N VAL A 100 4.15 3.14 3.16
CA VAL A 100 3.14 3.84 3.97
C VAL A 100 2.91 5.24 3.40
N GLU A 101 3.99 6.02 3.18
CA GLU A 101 3.90 7.36 2.58
C GLU A 101 3.20 7.34 1.21
N LEU A 102 3.54 6.37 0.36
CA LEU A 102 2.92 6.22 -0.96
C LEU A 102 1.44 5.88 -0.84
N LYS A 103 1.05 5.01 0.11
CA LYS A 103 -0.35 4.64 0.35
C LYS A 103 -1.18 5.83 0.84
N GLU A 104 -0.60 6.64 1.71
CA GLU A 104 -1.25 7.86 2.20
C GLU A 104 -1.39 8.91 1.09
N ALA A 105 -0.34 9.11 0.29
CA ALA A 105 -0.40 10.00 -0.86
C ALA A 105 -1.44 9.54 -1.91
N GLU A 106 -1.52 8.23 -2.16
CA GLU A 106 -2.55 7.64 -3.03
C GLU A 106 -3.96 7.88 -2.48
N LEU A 107 -4.17 7.75 -1.16
CA LEU A 107 -5.46 8.01 -0.53
C LEU A 107 -5.84 9.49 -0.64
N GLU A 108 -4.91 10.40 -0.36
CA GLU A 108 -5.13 11.84 -0.52
C GLU A 108 -5.47 12.21 -1.96
N GLU A 109 -4.77 11.61 -2.93
CA GLU A 109 -5.05 11.80 -4.36
C GLU A 109 -6.44 11.25 -4.73
N GLN A 110 -6.83 10.09 -4.21
CA GLN A 110 -8.16 9.51 -4.43
C GLN A 110 -9.28 10.41 -3.88
N LEU A 111 -9.10 10.99 -2.70
CA LEU A 111 -10.05 11.95 -2.13
C LEU A 111 -10.15 13.22 -3.01
N GLU A 112 -9.01 13.75 -3.44
CA GLU A 112 -8.97 14.92 -4.32
C GLU A 112 -9.59 14.62 -5.70
N LEU A 113 -9.40 13.42 -6.25
CA LEU A 113 -10.01 12.98 -7.49
C LEU A 113 -11.52 12.79 -7.35
N ALA A 114 -11.99 12.27 -6.22
CA ALA A 114 -13.42 12.11 -5.94
C ALA A 114 -14.16 13.46 -5.87
N GLU A 115 -13.48 14.52 -5.43
CA GLU A 115 -14.01 15.89 -5.43
C GLU A 115 -13.99 16.54 -6.84
N LYS A 116 -13.18 16.02 -7.76
CA LYS A 116 -13.01 16.60 -9.11
C LYS A 116 -14.07 16.10 -10.10
N PRO A 117 -14.42 16.91 -11.12
CA PRO A 117 -15.29 16.46 -12.19
C PRO A 117 -14.61 15.38 -13.05
N LEU A 118 -15.40 14.46 -13.61
CA LEU A 118 -14.93 13.34 -14.43
C LEU A 118 -14.12 13.79 -15.65
N ALA A 119 -14.59 14.84 -16.34
CA ALA A 119 -13.95 15.37 -17.55
C ALA A 119 -13.05 16.57 -17.24
N ARG A 120 -11.89 16.64 -17.90
CA ARG A 120 -10.98 17.80 -17.86
C ARG A 120 -11.19 18.65 -19.11
N TYR A 121 -11.42 19.95 -18.93
CA TYR A 121 -11.53 20.93 -20.02
C TYR A 121 -10.26 21.77 -20.17
N ALA A 122 -10.16 22.53 -21.26
CA ALA A 122 -9.03 23.42 -21.54
C ALA A 122 -8.80 24.50 -20.46
N ASP A 123 -9.88 24.93 -19.80
CA ASP A 123 -9.85 25.94 -18.75
C ASP A 123 -9.56 25.36 -17.34
N ASN A 124 -9.23 24.06 -17.24
CA ASN A 124 -8.95 23.43 -15.96
C ASN A 124 -7.67 24.01 -15.32
N GLU A 125 -7.83 24.66 -14.17
CA GLU A 125 -6.72 25.32 -13.48
C GLU A 125 -5.58 24.39 -13.09
N ASP A 126 -5.87 23.15 -12.68
CA ASP A 126 -4.85 22.20 -12.25
C ASP A 126 -3.97 21.76 -13.42
N LEU A 127 -4.58 21.54 -14.58
CA LEU A 127 -3.86 21.24 -15.82
C LEU A 127 -2.98 22.44 -16.21
N GLN A 128 -3.51 23.66 -16.20
CA GLN A 128 -2.74 24.85 -16.51
C GLN A 128 -1.56 25.05 -15.54
N LYS A 129 -1.77 24.79 -14.23
CA LYS A 129 -0.70 24.85 -13.22
C LYS A 129 0.37 23.79 -13.46
N TYR A 130 -0.02 22.57 -13.87
CA TYR A 130 0.90 21.49 -14.21
C TYR A 130 1.76 21.83 -15.43
N LEU A 131 1.14 22.26 -16.53
CA LEU A 131 1.84 22.63 -17.77
C LEU A 131 2.79 23.82 -17.55
N LYS A 132 2.36 24.85 -16.81
CA LYS A 132 3.24 25.99 -16.45
C LYS A 132 4.43 25.60 -15.58
N ALA A 133 4.37 24.47 -14.87
CA ALA A 133 5.46 24.00 -14.03
C ALA A 133 6.49 23.15 -14.80
N GLN A 134 6.13 22.65 -15.99
CA GLN A 134 7.01 21.85 -16.84
C GLN A 134 8.06 22.76 -17.49
N ILE A 135 9.33 22.45 -17.24
CA ILE A 135 10.45 23.15 -17.85
C ILE A 135 10.84 22.37 -19.10
N HIS A 136 10.88 23.04 -20.24
CA HIS A 136 11.32 22.46 -21.51
C HIS A 136 12.80 22.74 -21.70
N ALA A 137 13.56 21.74 -22.16
CA ALA A 137 15.02 21.88 -22.33
C ALA A 137 15.38 22.83 -23.49
N ASP A 138 14.53 22.93 -24.49
CA ASP A 138 14.75 23.74 -25.70
C ASP A 138 14.42 25.24 -25.50
N ASP A 139 13.91 25.62 -24.31
CA ASP A 139 13.59 27.01 -23.99
C ASP A 139 14.87 27.76 -23.54
N PRO A 140 15.23 28.91 -24.14
CA PRO A 140 16.38 29.71 -23.70
C PRO A 140 16.31 30.12 -22.22
N MET A 141 15.13 30.18 -21.61
CA MET A 141 14.94 30.51 -20.19
C MET A 141 15.01 29.28 -19.25
N ALA A 142 15.17 28.07 -19.79
CA ALA A 142 15.14 26.83 -19.00
C ALA A 142 16.16 26.84 -17.84
N GLU A 143 17.39 27.25 -18.12
CA GLU A 143 18.47 27.31 -17.13
C GLU A 143 18.13 28.22 -15.94
N TYR A 144 17.52 29.39 -16.23
CA TYR A 144 17.08 30.31 -15.19
C TYR A 144 16.04 29.64 -14.27
N PHE A 145 15.03 28.98 -14.85
CA PHE A 145 14.00 28.30 -14.05
C PHE A 145 14.57 27.11 -13.26
N MET A 146 15.51 26.34 -13.82
CA MET A 146 16.19 25.25 -13.13
C MET A 146 16.99 25.78 -11.92
N SER A 147 17.80 26.83 -12.11
CA SER A 147 18.57 27.43 -11.01
C SER A 147 17.67 28.01 -9.92
N LYS A 148 16.52 28.59 -10.29
CA LYS A 148 15.50 29.11 -9.36
C LYS A 148 14.85 27.97 -8.55
N GLN A 149 14.53 26.85 -9.19
CA GLN A 149 14.03 25.64 -8.53
C GLN A 149 15.05 25.09 -7.53
N GLU A 150 16.33 25.00 -7.90
CA GLU A 150 17.40 24.53 -7.02
C GLU A 150 17.60 25.43 -5.80
N LYS A 151 17.65 26.76 -5.98
CA LYS A 151 17.73 27.72 -4.88
C LYS A 151 16.54 27.55 -3.92
N LYS A 152 15.33 27.36 -4.44
CA LYS A 152 14.13 27.11 -3.63
C LYS A 152 14.22 25.79 -2.85
N LYS A 153 14.76 24.72 -3.45
CA LYS A 153 15.01 23.45 -2.76
C LYS A 153 16.04 23.61 -1.64
N LYS A 154 17.15 24.30 -1.88
CA LYS A 154 18.18 24.59 -0.87
C LYS A 154 17.64 25.40 0.31
N ARG A 155 16.78 26.40 0.05
CA ARG A 155 16.11 27.15 1.14
C ARG A 155 15.20 26.25 1.98
N ARG A 156 14.38 25.41 1.34
CA ARG A 156 13.54 24.44 2.05
C ARG A 156 14.34 23.46 2.90
N HIS A 157 15.54 23.09 2.45
CA HIS A 157 16.45 22.23 3.23
C HIS A 157 16.92 22.89 4.52
N LEU A 158 17.11 24.22 4.56
CA LEU A 158 17.48 24.90 5.81
C LEU A 158 16.28 25.01 6.78
N ASP A 159 15.08 25.14 6.24
CA ASP A 159 13.87 25.41 7.04
C ASP A 159 13.18 24.12 7.56
N SER A 160 13.50 22.94 7.01
CA SER A 160 12.90 21.66 7.44
C SER A 160 13.71 21.01 8.55
N ALA A 161 13.05 20.68 9.68
CA ALA A 161 13.65 19.96 10.81
C ALA A 161 14.19 18.55 10.45
N SER A 162 13.78 18.03 9.28
CA SER A 162 14.34 16.84 8.65
C SER A 162 15.24 17.28 7.50
N ALA A 163 16.56 17.29 7.70
CA ALA A 163 17.50 17.45 6.59
C ALA A 163 17.40 16.22 5.68
N PRO A 164 17.33 16.37 4.34
CA PRO A 164 17.28 15.24 3.43
C PRO A 164 18.49 14.33 3.65
N LEU A 165 18.24 13.03 3.65
CA LEU A 165 19.33 12.06 3.81
C LEU A 165 20.38 12.29 2.71
N PRO A 166 21.68 12.16 3.05
CA PRO A 166 22.74 12.27 2.06
C PRO A 166 22.51 11.26 0.93
N VAL A 167 22.87 11.65 -0.28
CA VAL A 167 22.78 10.82 -1.48
C VAL A 167 24.18 10.36 -1.87
N TYR A 168 24.27 9.18 -2.48
CA TYR A 168 25.50 8.65 -3.04
C TYR A 168 26.11 9.58 -4.09
N LYS A 169 27.44 9.75 -4.04
CA LYS A 169 28.23 10.66 -4.89
C LYS A 169 29.32 9.96 -5.72
N GLY A 170 29.38 8.63 -5.69
CA GLY A 170 30.39 7.87 -6.42
C GLY A 170 30.00 7.60 -7.89
N PRO A 171 30.72 6.67 -8.57
CA PRO A 171 30.44 6.30 -9.96
C PRO A 171 29.02 5.78 -10.16
N ASP A 172 28.50 5.86 -11.38
CA ASP A 172 27.12 5.44 -11.64
C ASP A 172 26.86 3.99 -11.22
N PRO A 173 25.81 3.74 -10.42
CA PRO A 173 25.48 2.40 -9.96
C PRO A 173 25.01 1.52 -11.14
N PRO A 174 25.15 0.18 -11.02
CA PRO A 174 24.53 -0.73 -11.96
C PRO A 174 23.01 -0.52 -11.98
N THR A 175 22.41 -0.67 -13.16
CA THR A 175 20.99 -0.43 -13.37
C THR A 175 20.14 -1.44 -12.59
N ASN A 176 19.13 -0.94 -11.87
CA ASN A 176 18.14 -1.73 -11.14
C ASN A 176 16.75 -1.46 -11.73
N ARG A 177 15.91 -2.49 -11.82
CA ARG A 177 14.49 -2.41 -12.24
C ARG A 177 13.70 -1.28 -11.60
N PHE A 178 13.97 -0.99 -10.33
CA PHE A 178 13.20 -0.02 -9.55
C PHE A 178 13.81 1.39 -9.58
N ASN A 179 14.91 1.60 -10.32
CA ASN A 179 15.65 2.87 -10.36
C ASN A 179 16.00 3.44 -8.96
N ILE A 180 16.12 2.56 -7.95
CA ILE A 180 16.48 2.94 -6.59
C ILE A 180 17.97 3.26 -6.57
N ARG A 181 18.31 4.48 -6.15
CA ARG A 181 19.69 4.89 -5.96
C ARG A 181 20.31 4.17 -4.76
N PRO A 182 21.60 3.82 -4.82
CA PRO A 182 22.31 3.25 -3.68
C PRO A 182 22.33 4.25 -2.51
N GLY A 183 22.48 3.71 -1.30
CA GLY A 183 22.68 4.53 -0.11
C GLY A 183 24.00 5.31 -0.17
N TYR A 184 24.08 6.43 0.55
CA TYR A 184 25.25 7.33 0.51
C TYR A 184 26.59 6.70 0.90
N ARG A 185 26.55 5.60 1.65
CA ARG A 185 27.73 4.85 2.13
C ARG A 185 28.12 3.70 1.21
N TRP A 186 27.44 3.54 0.07
CA TRP A 186 27.78 2.48 -0.86
C TRP A 186 29.19 2.72 -1.41
N ASP A 187 29.97 1.66 -1.53
CA ASP A 187 31.39 1.68 -1.91
C ASP A 187 31.59 1.74 -3.44
N GLY A 188 30.52 1.60 -4.23
CA GLY A 188 30.59 1.54 -5.69
C GLY A 188 30.99 0.17 -6.25
N VAL A 189 31.52 -0.73 -5.43
CA VAL A 189 31.87 -2.09 -5.85
C VAL A 189 30.61 -2.94 -6.02
N ASN A 190 30.42 -3.47 -7.23
CA ASN A 190 29.33 -4.38 -7.58
C ASN A 190 29.55 -5.78 -6.97
N ARG A 191 28.67 -6.17 -6.04
CA ARG A 191 28.68 -7.47 -5.35
C ARG A 191 27.47 -8.34 -5.72
N SER A 192 26.90 -8.15 -6.90
CA SER A 192 25.70 -8.87 -7.35
C SER A 192 26.01 -10.22 -8.01
N ASN A 193 25.00 -11.09 -8.08
CA ASN A 193 25.03 -12.35 -8.86
C ASN A 193 24.69 -12.14 -10.36
N GLY A 194 24.64 -10.88 -10.84
CA GLY A 194 24.27 -10.57 -12.22
C GLY A 194 22.80 -10.82 -12.61
N PHE A 195 21.92 -11.10 -11.64
CA PHE A 195 20.48 -11.34 -11.89
C PHE A 195 19.80 -10.18 -12.60
N GLU A 196 20.03 -8.94 -12.15
CA GLU A 196 19.43 -7.74 -12.73
C GLU A 196 19.83 -7.55 -14.20
N ASN A 197 21.10 -7.79 -14.55
CA ASN A 197 21.58 -7.72 -15.93
C ASN A 197 20.88 -8.76 -16.81
N LYS A 198 20.86 -10.03 -16.38
CA LYS A 198 20.18 -11.12 -17.11
C LYS A 198 18.69 -10.81 -17.32
N LEU A 199 18.03 -10.24 -16.33
CA LEU A 199 16.62 -9.88 -16.43
C LEU A 199 16.38 -8.78 -17.48
N ILE A 200 17.25 -7.77 -17.53
CA ILE A 200 17.16 -6.68 -18.51
C ILE A 200 17.42 -7.23 -19.92
N GLU A 201 18.45 -8.06 -20.09
CA GLU A 201 18.75 -8.75 -21.35
C GLU A 201 17.56 -9.58 -21.84
N GLU A 202 16.95 -10.36 -20.95
CA GLU A 202 15.77 -11.17 -21.25
C GLU A 202 14.55 -10.33 -21.65
N ARG A 203 14.31 -9.20 -20.95
CA ARG A 203 13.25 -8.27 -21.32
C ARG A 203 13.50 -7.67 -22.71
N ASN A 204 14.72 -7.23 -22.98
CA ASN A 204 15.11 -6.66 -24.26
C ASN A 204 14.99 -7.67 -25.39
N ARG A 205 15.41 -8.92 -25.15
CA ARG A 205 15.25 -10.03 -26.10
C ARG A 205 13.79 -10.25 -26.45
N LYS A 206 12.89 -10.31 -25.44
CA LYS A 206 11.46 -10.48 -25.66
C LYS A 206 10.87 -9.33 -26.48
N GLN A 207 11.22 -8.08 -26.14
CA GLN A 207 10.78 -6.91 -26.90
C GLN A 207 11.27 -6.96 -28.34
N HIS A 208 12.55 -7.27 -28.55
CA HIS A 208 13.13 -7.40 -29.88
C HIS A 208 12.42 -8.47 -30.72
N VAL A 209 12.14 -9.65 -30.15
CA VAL A 209 11.41 -10.71 -30.85
C VAL A 209 10.01 -10.25 -31.25
N GLN A 210 9.29 -9.59 -30.36
CA GLN A 210 7.97 -9.02 -30.66
C GLN A 210 8.04 -7.97 -31.78
N ASP A 211 8.99 -7.04 -31.70
CA ASP A 211 9.15 -6.00 -32.70
C ASP A 211 9.53 -6.58 -34.07
N THR A 212 10.41 -7.59 -34.10
CA THR A 212 10.73 -8.31 -35.34
C THR A 212 9.52 -9.06 -35.88
N GLY A 213 8.78 -9.79 -35.03
CA GLY A 213 7.58 -10.50 -35.46
C GLY A 213 6.52 -9.57 -36.03
N ASN A 214 6.29 -8.42 -35.38
CA ASN A 214 5.39 -7.38 -35.87
C ASN A 214 5.84 -6.83 -37.23
N LYS A 215 7.13 -6.50 -37.37
CA LYS A 215 7.68 -6.03 -38.66
C LYS A 215 7.49 -7.07 -39.75
N TRP A 216 7.79 -8.34 -39.48
CA TRP A 216 7.65 -9.43 -40.46
C TRP A 216 6.19 -9.64 -40.86
N ALA A 217 5.27 -9.65 -39.89
CA ALA A 217 3.83 -9.78 -40.15
C ALA A 217 3.27 -8.60 -40.95
N MET A 218 3.82 -7.40 -40.77
CA MET A 218 3.41 -6.21 -41.53
C MET A 218 3.98 -6.18 -42.97
N MET A 219 5.08 -6.89 -43.27
CA MET A 219 5.67 -6.88 -44.62
C MET A 219 4.87 -7.69 -45.65
N ASP A 220 4.02 -8.61 -45.20
CA ASP A 220 3.18 -9.47 -46.07
C ASP A 220 1.73 -8.96 -46.21
N LEU A 221 1.44 -7.76 -45.68
CA LEU A 221 0.16 -7.06 -45.77
C LEU A 221 0.24 -5.91 -46.77
#